data_AF-A0A0N9MGQ4-F1
#
_entry.id   AF-A0A0N9MGQ4-F1
#
_cell.length_a   1.000
_cell.length_b   1.000
_cell.length_c   1.000
_cell.angle_alpha   90.00
_cell.angle_beta   90.00
_cell.angle_gamma   90.00
#
_symmetry.space_group_name_H-M   'P 1'
#
loop_
_entity.id
_entity.type
_entity.pdbx_description
1 polymer ?
#
loop_
_entity_poly.entity_id
_entity_poly.type
_entity_poly.pdbx_seq_one_letter_code
_entity_poly.pdbx_strand_id
1 'polypeptide(L)'
;AAHQMPPWAGQGANSGVADAHNLAWKLALLLKGHAGPGLLSTYGIERLPVGRTAAEISASAAGARGVISMKITLSLILGAFNRIYIASGHGYTYSSQAIVVENIFPLGGIT
;
A
#
# COMPACT_ATOMS: atom_id res chain seq x y z
N ALA A 1 -13.68 2.78 -0.44
CA ALA A 1 -14.57 2.11 -1.40
C ALA A 1 -13.83 1.05 -2.22
N ALA A 2 -12.58 1.28 -2.66
CA ALA A 2 -11.79 0.32 -3.45
C ALA A 2 -11.40 -0.98 -2.72
N HIS A 3 -11.36 -0.97 -1.38
CA HIS A 3 -11.12 -2.14 -0.55
C HIS A 3 -11.81 -1.98 0.80
N GLN A 4 -12.12 -3.11 1.43
CA GLN A 4 -12.60 -3.21 2.81
C GLN A 4 -11.58 -4.02 3.60
N MET A 5 -11.31 -3.61 4.83
CA MET A 5 -10.42 -4.33 5.71
C MET A 5 -10.93 -4.31 7.14
N PRO A 6 -10.66 -5.38 7.92
CA PRO A 6 -10.97 -5.40 9.35
C PRO A 6 -10.31 -4.22 10.08
N PRO A 7 -10.92 -3.69 11.17
CA PRO A 7 -10.39 -2.49 11.85
C PRO A 7 -9.10 -2.75 12.63
N TRP A 8 -8.70 -4.02 12.78
CA TRP A 8 -7.80 -4.49 13.83
C TRP A 8 -6.32 -4.09 13.69
N ALA A 9 -5.90 -3.57 12.53
CA ALA A 9 -4.53 -3.05 12.34
C ALA A 9 -4.47 -1.55 12.00
N GLY A 10 -5.59 -0.82 12.08
CA GLY A 10 -5.63 0.62 11.82
C GLY A 10 -5.26 1.05 10.39
N GLN A 11 -5.16 0.11 9.44
CA GLN A 11 -4.67 0.37 8.08
C GLN A 11 -5.72 0.98 7.15
N GLY A 12 -7.01 0.91 7.51
CA GLY A 12 -8.12 1.32 6.63
C GLY A 12 -8.06 2.80 6.23
N ALA A 13 -7.99 3.70 7.21
CA ALA A 13 -7.94 5.13 6.97
C ALA A 13 -6.64 5.55 6.26
N ASN A 14 -5.48 5.03 6.72
CA ASN A 14 -4.17 5.33 6.14
C ASN A 14 -4.08 4.90 4.67
N SER A 15 -4.57 3.70 4.35
CA SER A 15 -4.61 3.20 2.97
C SER A 15 -5.53 4.03 2.08
N GLY A 16 -6.68 4.47 2.60
CA GLY A 16 -7.60 5.35 1.89
C GLY A 16 -7.01 6.72 1.56
N VAL A 17 -6.29 7.34 2.51
CA VAL A 17 -5.58 8.61 2.28
C VAL A 17 -4.49 8.44 1.22
N ALA A 18 -3.71 7.36 1.31
CA ALA A 18 -2.65 7.08 0.34
C ALA A 18 -3.21 6.78 -1.07
N ASP A 19 -4.37 6.12 -1.18
CA ASP A 19 -5.06 5.92 -2.46
C ASP A 19 -5.51 7.24 -3.08
N ALA A 20 -6.14 8.10 -2.27
CA ALA A 20 -6.59 9.41 -2.72
C ALA A 20 -5.41 10.27 -3.18
N HIS A 21 -4.32 10.25 -2.41
CA HIS A 21 -3.08 10.95 -2.77
C HIS A 21 -2.50 10.44 -4.11
N ASN A 22 -2.42 9.12 -4.32
CA ASN A 22 -1.92 8.55 -5.59
C ASN A 22 -2.81 8.92 -6.78
N LEU A 23 -4.13 8.91 -6.61
CA LEU A 23 -5.07 9.16 -7.69
C LEU A 23 -5.22 10.65 -8.03
N ALA A 24 -5.16 11.54 -7.04
CA ALA A 24 -5.44 12.96 -7.20
C ALA A 24 -4.54 13.63 -8.26
N TRP A 25 -3.22 13.39 -8.21
CA TRP A 25 -2.30 13.99 -9.17
C TRP A 25 -2.44 13.39 -10.57
N LYS A 26 -2.70 12.09 -10.68
CA LYS A 26 -2.92 11.40 -11.96
C LYS A 26 -4.16 11.92 -12.66
N LEU A 27 -5.25 12.10 -11.91
CA LEU A 27 -6.47 12.73 -12.42
C LEU A 27 -6.23 14.18 -12.82
N ALA A 28 -5.49 14.96 -12.02
CA ALA A 28 -5.18 16.34 -12.35
C ALA A 28 -4.38 16.46 -13.68
N LEU A 29 -3.42 15.56 -13.93
CA LEU A 29 -2.66 15.55 -15.18
C LEU A 29 -3.52 15.13 -16.38
N LEU A 30 -4.39 14.13 -16.20
CA LEU A 30 -5.31 13.71 -17.27
C LEU A 30 -6.29 14.83 -17.64
N LEU A 31 -6.91 15.47 -16.64
CA LEU A 31 -7.89 16.55 -16.86
C LEU A 31 -7.26 17.80 -17.50
N LYS A 32 -5.98 18.06 -17.22
CA LYS A 32 -5.21 19.15 -17.85
C LYS A 32 -4.64 18.78 -19.23
N GLY A 33 -4.83 17.54 -19.70
CA GLY A 33 -4.28 17.07 -20.97
C GLY A 33 -2.76 16.85 -20.98
N HIS A 34 -2.13 16.78 -19.80
CA HIS A 34 -0.69 16.55 -19.67
C HIS A 34 -0.30 15.06 -19.63
N ALA A 35 -1.28 14.16 -19.49
CA ALA A 35 -1.05 12.73 -19.49
C ALA A 35 -2.15 11.99 -20.27
N GLY A 36 -1.79 10.86 -20.88
CA GLY A 36 -2.75 9.98 -21.53
C GLY A 36 -3.55 9.12 -20.54
N PRO A 37 -4.63 8.46 -20.99
CA PRO A 37 -5.48 7.60 -20.14
C PRO A 37 -4.72 6.41 -19.53
N GLY A 38 -3.60 6.00 -20.14
CA GLY A 38 -2.70 4.99 -19.60
C GLY A 38 -2.10 5.35 -18.24
N LEU A 39 -2.04 6.64 -17.87
CA LEU A 39 -1.59 7.03 -16.53
C LEU A 39 -2.56 6.53 -15.45
N LEU A 40 -3.87 6.52 -15.70
CA LEU A 40 -4.85 6.04 -14.71
C LEU A 40 -4.81 4.51 -14.53
N SER A 41 -4.42 3.74 -15.55
CA SER A 41 -4.31 2.28 -15.40
C SER A 41 -3.21 1.89 -14.40
N THR A 42 -2.22 2.76 -14.19
CA THR A 42 -1.17 2.54 -13.19
C THR A 42 -1.67 2.57 -11.75
N TYR A 43 -2.78 3.28 -11.46
CA TYR A 43 -3.33 3.33 -10.10
C TYR A 43 -3.66 1.93 -9.56
N GLY A 44 -4.32 1.10 -10.37
CA GLY A 44 -4.66 -0.27 -9.98
C GLY A 44 -3.42 -1.13 -9.79
N ILE A 45 -2.45 -1.03 -10.70
CA ILE A 45 -1.18 -1.78 -10.66
C ILE A 45 -0.39 -1.45 -9.38
N GLU A 46 -0.37 -0.18 -9.00
CA GLU A 46 0.40 0.31 -7.85
C GLU A 46 -0.31 0.05 -6.51
N ARG A 47 -1.62 0.33 -6.42
CA ARG A 47 -2.34 0.38 -5.14
C ARG A 47 -3.03 -0.92 -4.75
N LEU A 48 -3.39 -1.78 -5.70
CA LEU A 48 -4.05 -3.06 -5.41
C LEU A 48 -3.17 -4.01 -4.57
N PRO A 49 -1.86 -4.21 -4.87
CA PRO A 49 -1.01 -5.08 -4.06
C PRO A 49 -0.84 -4.58 -2.62
N VAL A 50 -0.72 -3.25 -2.45
CA VAL A 50 -0.60 -2.60 -1.13
C VAL A 50 -1.89 -2.78 -0.33
N GLY A 51 -3.05 -2.49 -0.93
CA GLY A 51 -4.36 -2.64 -0.30
C GLY A 51 -4.65 -4.09 0.11
N ARG A 52 -4.29 -5.08 -0.73
CA ARG A 52 -4.40 -6.50 -0.39
C ARG A 52 -3.56 -6.85 0.83
N THR A 53 -2.30 -6.42 0.86
CA THR A 53 -1.40 -6.74 1.98
C THR A 53 -1.85 -6.08 3.28
N ALA A 54 -2.35 -4.84 3.22
CA ALA A 54 -2.93 -4.13 4.35
C ALA A 54 -4.19 -4.85 4.89
N ALA A 55 -5.04 -5.38 4.00
CA ALA A 55 -6.20 -6.16 4.38
C ALA A 55 -5.83 -7.49 5.03
N GLU A 56 -4.82 -8.20 4.50
CA GLU A 56 -4.30 -9.44 5.08
C GLU A 56 -3.70 -9.24 6.48
N ILE A 57 -2.93 -8.16 6.68
CA ILE A 57 -2.38 -7.80 8.00
C ILE A 57 -3.52 -7.50 8.99
N SER A 58 -4.54 -6.79 8.51
CA SER A 58 -5.72 -6.48 9.34
C SER A 58 -6.54 -7.73 9.69
N ALA A 59 -6.60 -8.70 8.76
CA ALA A 59 -7.31 -9.96 8.96
C ALA A 59 -6.55 -10.94 9.86
N SER A 60 -5.23 -10.98 9.81
CA SER A 60 -4.42 -11.88 10.66
C SER A 60 -4.51 -11.53 12.15
N ALA A 61 -4.89 -10.30 12.47
CA ALA A 61 -5.17 -9.86 13.84
C ALA A 61 -6.58 -10.27 14.33
N ALA A 62 -7.48 -10.72 13.44
CA ALA A 62 -8.82 -11.18 13.80
C ALA A 62 -8.80 -12.64 14.29
N GLY A 63 -9.39 -12.91 15.46
CA GLY A 63 -9.62 -14.26 15.94
C GLY A 63 -10.75 -14.97 15.18
N ALA A 64 -10.95 -16.27 15.45
CA ALA A 64 -11.97 -17.12 14.79
C ALA A 64 -13.43 -16.62 14.91
N ARG A 65 -13.71 -15.65 15.78
CA ARG A 65 -15.05 -15.04 15.97
C ARG A 65 -15.12 -13.58 15.48
N GLY A 66 -14.11 -13.10 14.76
CA GLY A 66 -14.04 -11.71 14.31
C GLY A 66 -13.69 -10.70 15.42
N VAL A 67 -13.47 -11.15 16.65
CA VAL A 67 -12.99 -10.34 17.78
C VAL A 67 -11.47 -10.42 17.85
N ILE A 68 -10.79 -9.35 18.28
CA ILE A 68 -9.34 -9.38 18.53
C ILE A 68 -9.05 -10.51 19.52
N SER A 69 -8.36 -11.54 19.05
CA SER A 69 -7.82 -12.61 19.88
C SER A 69 -6.33 -12.71 19.58
N MET A 70 -5.58 -11.69 19.99
CA MET A 70 -4.13 -11.68 19.83
C MET A 70 -3.49 -12.65 20.82
N LYS A 71 -3.19 -13.87 20.37
CA LYS A 71 -2.14 -14.67 20.98
C LYS A 71 -0.82 -14.24 20.36
N ILE A 72 -0.09 -13.37 21.06
CA ILE A 72 1.25 -12.97 20.64
C ILE A 72 2.11 -14.24 20.57
N THR A 73 2.38 -14.68 19.34
CA THR A 73 3.15 -15.88 19.04
C THR A 73 4.43 -15.44 18.34
N LEU A 74 5.55 -16.16 18.55
CA LEU A 74 6.83 -15.80 17.94
C LEU A 74 6.75 -15.69 16.40
N SER A 75 5.95 -16.55 15.76
CA SER A 75 5.67 -16.49 14.32
C SER A 75 4.96 -15.20 13.88
N LEU A 76 4.11 -14.63 14.74
CA LEU A 76 3.42 -13.37 14.49
C LEU A 76 4.39 -12.19 14.58
N ILE A 77 5.31 -12.21 15.55
CA ILE A 77 6.36 -11.20 15.72
C ILE A 77 7.33 -11.25 14.51
N LEU A 78 7.82 -12.44 14.14
CA LEU A 78 8.70 -12.59 12.98
C LEU A 78 8.01 -12.19 11.67
N GLY A 79 6.74 -12.55 11.50
CA GLY A 79 5.95 -12.15 10.34
C GLY A 79 5.69 -10.64 10.25
N ALA A 80 5.55 -9.96 11.40
CA ALA A 80 5.40 -8.52 11.46
C ALA A 80 6.70 -7.78 11.08
N PHE A 81 7.87 -8.31 11.46
CA PHE A 81 9.17 -7.73 11.09
C PHE A 81 9.35 -7.59 9.57
N ASN A 82 9.05 -8.64 8.80
CA ASN A 82 9.16 -8.59 7.33
C ASN A 82 8.12 -7.67 6.67
N ARG A 83 7.06 -7.29 7.40
CA ARG A 83 5.96 -6.46 6.88
C ARG A 83 5.94 -5.05 7.49
N ILE A 84 6.98 -4.70 8.25
CA ILE A 84 7.06 -3.42 8.96
C ILE A 84 7.00 -2.22 8.01
N TYR A 85 7.53 -2.37 6.80
CA TYR A 85 7.48 -1.35 5.74
C TYR A 85 6.04 -1.01 5.33
N ILE A 86 5.20 -2.01 5.10
CA ILE A 86 3.79 -1.78 4.72
C ILE A 86 3.00 -1.25 5.92
N ALA A 87 3.22 -1.81 7.12
CA ALA A 87 2.52 -1.38 8.33
C ALA A 87 2.82 0.10 8.68
N SER A 88 4.07 0.54 8.48
CA SER A 88 4.51 1.92 8.70
C SER A 88 4.18 2.86 7.54
N GLY A 89 3.77 2.34 6.39
CA GLY A 89 3.49 3.13 5.19
C GLY A 89 4.72 3.60 4.42
N HIS A 90 5.92 3.08 4.72
CA HIS A 90 7.19 3.50 4.12
C HIS A 90 7.97 2.31 3.54
N GLY A 91 8.84 2.54 2.57
CA GLY A 91 9.80 1.52 2.10
C GLY A 91 9.26 0.47 1.13
N TYR A 92 8.00 0.57 0.69
CA TYR A 92 7.53 -0.15 -0.49
C TYR A 92 7.76 0.71 -1.74
N THR A 93 8.19 0.07 -2.82
CA THR A 93 8.34 0.70 -4.14
C THR A 93 7.19 0.28 -5.03
N TYR A 94 6.86 1.12 -6.02
CA TYR A 94 5.96 0.69 -7.08
C TYR A 94 6.75 0.37 -8.35
N SER A 95 6.17 -0.50 -9.16
CA SER A 95 6.65 -0.77 -10.52
C SER A 95 5.49 -0.55 -11.47
N SER A 96 5.53 0.56 -12.21
CA SER A 96 4.50 0.93 -13.18
C SER A 96 5.11 1.82 -14.27
N GLN A 97 4.35 2.03 -15.35
CA GLN A 97 4.73 2.93 -16.44
C GLN A 97 4.82 4.41 -15.99
N ALA A 98 4.28 4.75 -14.82
CA ALA A 98 4.33 6.10 -14.25
C ALA A 98 5.57 6.32 -13.37
N ILE A 99 6.39 5.30 -13.15
CA ILE A 99 7.60 5.38 -12.34
C ILE A 99 8.83 5.25 -13.22
N VAL A 100 9.63 6.31 -13.26
CA VAL A 100 10.98 6.28 -13.82
C VAL A 100 11.92 5.94 -12.69
N VAL A 101 12.60 4.82 -12.83
CA VAL A 101 13.57 4.35 -11.84
C VAL A 101 14.88 5.08 -12.07
N GLU A 102 15.36 5.77 -11.05
CA GLU A 102 16.61 6.54 -11.08
C GLU A 102 17.72 5.79 -10.32
N ASN A 103 18.91 5.72 -10.93
CA ASN A 103 20.09 5.17 -10.27
C ASN A 103 20.84 6.31 -9.57
N ILE A 104 20.83 6.28 -8.23
CA ILE A 104 21.41 7.32 -7.37
C ILE A 104 22.78 6.91 -6.81
N PHE A 105 23.49 5.96 -7.42
CA PHE A 105 24.85 5.60 -6.99
C PHE A 105 25.79 6.83 -7.05
N PRO A 106 26.62 7.10 -6.01
CA PRO A 106 26.92 6.29 -4.82
C PRO A 106 26.08 6.63 -3.57
N LEU A 107 25.09 7.51 -3.67
CA LEU A 107 24.38 8.08 -2.51
C LEU A 107 23.13 7.29 -2.09
N GLY A 108 22.60 6.37 -2.90
CA GLY A 108 21.31 5.74 -2.52
C GLY A 108 20.77 4.52 -3.29
N GLY A 109 21.51 3.88 -4.20
CA GLY A 109 21.02 2.68 -4.90
C GLY A 109 20.03 2.98 -6.03
N ILE A 110 19.01 2.12 -6.23
CA ILE A 110 17.98 2.25 -7.28
C ILE A 110 16.68 2.69 -6.60
N THR A 111 16.11 3.85 -6.97
CA THR A 111 14.80 4.34 -6.50
C THR A 111 13.80 4.48 -7.62
#